data_AF-A0A1I8BV23-F1
#
_entry.id   AF-A0A1I8BV23-F1
#
_cell.length_a   1.000
_cell.length_b   1.000
_cell.length_c   1.000
_cell.angle_alpha   90.00
_cell.angle_beta   90.00
_cell.angle_gamma   90.00
#
_symmetry.space_group_name_H-M   'P 1'
#
loop_
_entity.id
_entity.type
_entity.pdbx_description
1 polymer ?
#
loop_
_entity_poly.entity_id
_entity_poly.type
_entity_poly.pdbx_seq_one_letter_code
_entity_poly.pdbx_strand_id
1 'polypeptide(L)'
;MVVPFLVLAIGVDDGFIMLHCWAQTDSKKCVEERCAEMLKMAGPSMSITSLTNFLSFTIGIWTPVPAIRMQVFVNNPGDMRNKERITEIMLAVKSFERAPGSVGGESTHLWLKTYIPFIGFKVNISLIMPENIFKENGSMQFQYKYINEYLSLHEYRRWYQFIRLGKQKLDT
;
A
#
# COMPACT_ATOMS: atom_id res chain seq x y z
N MET A 1 -12.80 12.05 -2.85
CA MET A 1 -13.62 12.21 -4.06
C MET A 1 -14.58 11.04 -4.34
N VAL A 2 -14.45 9.89 -3.65
CA VAL A 2 -15.26 8.68 -3.93
C VAL A 2 -16.55 8.59 -3.10
N VAL A 3 -16.60 9.27 -1.95
CA VAL A 3 -17.73 9.20 -1.00
C VAL A 3 -19.08 9.62 -1.60
N PRO A 4 -19.19 10.71 -2.39
CA PRO A 4 -20.48 11.08 -3.00
C PRO A 4 -21.02 10.03 -3.98
N PHE A 5 -20.13 9.40 -4.77
CA PHE A 5 -20.49 8.35 -5.71
C PHE A 5 -20.92 7.06 -4.99
N LEU A 6 -20.26 6.73 -3.87
CA LEU A 6 -20.61 5.56 -3.06
C LEU A 6 -22.01 5.70 -2.44
N VAL A 7 -22.33 6.86 -1.88
CA VAL A 7 -23.66 7.14 -1.30
C VAL A 7 -24.74 7.08 -2.37
N LEU A 8 -24.48 7.63 -3.56
CA LEU A 8 -25.40 7.53 -4.70
C LEU A 8 -25.61 6.08 -5.13
N ALA A 9 -24.55 5.28 -5.24
CA ALA A 9 -24.65 3.88 -5.66
C ALA A 9 -25.51 3.05 -4.70
N ILE A 10 -25.36 3.27 -3.38
CA ILE A 10 -26.15 2.56 -2.36
C ILE A 10 -27.63 2.99 -2.42
N GLY A 11 -27.91 4.29 -2.50
CA GLY A 11 -29.30 4.78 -2.50
C GLY A 11 -30.08 4.47 -3.78
N VAL A 12 -29.39 4.37 -4.92
CA VAL A 12 -30.03 4.08 -6.22
C VAL A 12 -30.51 2.63 -6.32
N ASP A 13 -29.78 1.67 -5.75
CA ASP A 13 -30.15 0.24 -5.75
C ASP A 13 -31.49 0.02 -5.02
N ASP A 14 -31.62 0.53 -3.79
CA ASP A 14 -32.87 0.45 -3.02
C ASP A 14 -34.02 1.20 -3.72
N GLY A 15 -33.73 2.34 -4.36
CA GLY A 15 -34.71 3.10 -5.14
C GLY A 15 -35.29 2.32 -6.33
N PHE A 16 -34.47 1.55 -7.04
CA PHE A 16 -34.94 0.70 -8.14
C PHE A 16 -35.80 -0.46 -7.64
N ILE A 17 -35.46 -1.06 -6.49
CA ILE A 17 -36.27 -2.12 -5.88
C ILE A 17 -37.65 -1.56 -5.46
N MET A 18 -37.70 -0.37 -4.84
CA MET A 18 -38.97 0.29 -4.49
C MET A 18 -39.84 0.53 -5.72
N LEU A 19 -39.27 1.07 -6.80
CA LEU A 19 -39.99 1.33 -8.06
C LEU A 19 -40.52 0.05 -8.70
N HIS A 20 -39.71 -1.01 -8.69
CA HIS A 20 -40.10 -2.31 -9.22
C HIS A 20 -41.26 -2.93 -8.44
N CYS A 21 -41.20 -2.91 -7.10
CA CYS A 21 -42.29 -3.40 -6.25
C CYS A 21 -43.54 -2.51 -6.34
N TRP A 22 -43.38 -1.19 -6.46
CA TRP A 22 -44.49 -0.26 -6.66
C TRP A 22 -45.24 -0.53 -7.97
N ALA A 23 -44.51 -0.80 -9.06
CA ALA A 23 -45.10 -1.13 -10.36
C ALA A 23 -45.91 -2.44 -10.35
N GLN A 24 -45.64 -3.34 -9.40
CA GLN A 24 -46.39 -4.60 -9.23
C GLN A 24 -47.63 -4.46 -8.33
N THR A 25 -47.83 -3.31 -7.66
CA THR A 25 -49.02 -3.07 -6.82
C THR A 25 -50.27 -2.78 -7.67
N ASP A 26 -51.46 -3.14 -7.14
CA ASP A 26 -52.72 -2.86 -7.83
C ASP A 26 -53.00 -1.35 -7.87
N SER A 27 -53.04 -0.80 -9.09
CA SER A 27 -53.33 0.61 -9.37
C SER A 27 -54.70 1.11 -8.89
N LYS A 28 -55.65 0.22 -8.59
CA LYS A 28 -57.00 0.56 -8.12
C LYS A 28 -57.09 0.81 -6.62
N LYS A 29 -56.07 0.39 -5.85
CA LYS A 29 -56.00 0.61 -4.41
C LYS A 29 -55.59 2.04 -4.09
N CYS A 30 -55.94 2.51 -2.89
CA CYS A 30 -55.48 3.81 -2.41
C CYS A 30 -53.95 3.83 -2.25
N VAL A 31 -53.36 5.02 -2.22
CA VAL A 31 -51.90 5.20 -2.20
C VAL A 31 -51.30 4.56 -0.94
N GLU A 32 -52.01 4.64 0.18
CA GLU A 32 -51.63 4.07 1.47
C GLU A 32 -51.52 2.54 1.40
N GLU A 33 -52.53 1.88 0.83
CA GLU A 33 -52.54 0.43 0.65
C GLU A 33 -51.45 -0.03 -0.32
N ARG A 34 -51.23 0.71 -1.41
CA ARG A 34 -50.16 0.42 -2.37
C ARG A 34 -48.78 0.58 -1.74
N CYS A 35 -48.59 1.59 -0.91
CA CYS A 35 -47.32 1.81 -0.20
C CYS A 35 -47.06 0.68 0.80
N ALA A 36 -48.08 0.27 1.55
CA ALA A 36 -48.00 -0.86 2.46
C ALA A 36 -47.66 -2.18 1.74
N GLU A 37 -48.28 -2.44 0.59
CA GLU A 37 -48.03 -3.64 -0.21
C GLU A 37 -46.63 -3.63 -0.85
N MET A 38 -46.17 -2.48 -1.35
CA MET A 38 -44.82 -2.29 -1.86
C MET A 38 -43.77 -2.50 -0.75
N LEU A 39 -43.94 -1.89 0.42
CA LEU A 39 -43.06 -2.07 1.58
C LEU A 39 -43.07 -3.52 2.09
N LYS A 40 -44.21 -4.20 2.04
CA LYS A 40 -44.31 -5.63 2.41
C LYS A 40 -43.45 -6.52 1.50
N MET A 41 -43.36 -6.20 0.21
CA MET A 41 -42.55 -6.95 -0.75
C MET A 41 -41.07 -6.55 -0.71
N ALA A 42 -40.78 -5.26 -0.64
CA ALA A 42 -39.44 -4.70 -0.81
C ALA A 42 -38.66 -4.54 0.51
N GLY A 43 -39.37 -4.33 1.61
CA GLY A 43 -38.82 -4.00 2.93
C GLY A 43 -37.83 -5.02 3.52
N PRO A 44 -38.07 -6.35 3.41
CA PRO A 44 -37.12 -7.34 3.90
C PRO A 44 -35.75 -7.23 3.20
N SER A 45 -35.74 -7.01 1.88
CA SER A 45 -34.49 -6.86 1.11
C SER A 45 -33.75 -5.58 1.48
N MET A 46 -34.45 -4.44 1.51
CA MET A 46 -33.86 -3.13 1.87
C MET A 46 -33.27 -3.12 3.28
N SER A 47 -33.94 -3.79 4.22
CA SER A 47 -33.47 -3.88 5.60
C SER A 47 -32.16 -4.68 5.70
N ILE A 48 -32.03 -5.77 4.94
CA ILE A 48 -30.80 -6.56 4.87
C ILE A 48 -29.66 -5.75 4.26
N THR A 49 -29.91 -5.07 3.14
CA THR A 49 -28.92 -4.20 2.48
C THR A 49 -28.48 -3.07 3.42
N SER A 50 -29.41 -2.37 4.06
CA SER A 50 -29.14 -1.29 5.01
C SER A 50 -28.33 -1.77 6.21
N LEU A 51 -28.68 -2.92 6.79
CA LEU A 51 -27.97 -3.51 7.91
C LEU A 51 -26.55 -3.91 7.53
N THR A 52 -26.38 -4.53 6.36
CA THR A 52 -25.07 -4.95 5.86
C THR A 52 -24.20 -3.72 5.58
N ASN A 53 -24.74 -2.68 4.95
CA ASN A 53 -24.04 -1.41 4.74
C ASN A 53 -23.61 -0.77 6.06
N PHE A 54 -24.51 -0.70 7.06
CA PHE A 54 -24.18 -0.19 8.39
C PHE A 54 -23.02 -0.95 9.04
N LEU A 55 -23.05 -2.29 8.98
CA LEU A 55 -21.97 -3.12 9.52
C LEU A 55 -20.67 -2.93 8.75
N SER A 56 -20.71 -2.88 7.41
CA SER A 56 -19.53 -2.63 6.58
C SER A 56 -18.88 -1.28 6.88
N PHE A 57 -19.67 -0.22 7.05
CA PHE A 57 -19.14 1.10 7.43
C PHE A 57 -18.59 1.10 8.86
N THR A 58 -19.27 0.45 9.80
CA THR A 58 -18.82 0.35 11.19
C THR A 58 -17.49 -0.40 11.28
N ILE A 59 -17.37 -1.53 10.60
CA ILE A 59 -16.11 -2.28 10.49
C ILE A 59 -15.05 -1.42 9.79
N GLY A 60 -15.40 -0.65 8.76
CA GLY A 60 -14.48 0.24 8.06
C GLY A 60 -13.96 1.40 8.92
N ILE A 61 -14.76 1.91 9.87
CA ILE A 61 -14.34 2.94 10.84
C ILE A 61 -13.44 2.31 11.91
N TRP A 62 -13.80 1.14 12.42
CA TRP A 62 -13.06 0.48 13.49
C TRP A 62 -11.74 -0.14 13.02
N THR A 63 -11.72 -0.67 11.79
CA THR A 63 -10.53 -1.29 11.22
C THR A 63 -9.56 -0.21 10.79
N PRO A 64 -8.38 -0.08 11.43
CA PRO A 64 -7.35 0.80 10.89
C PRO A 64 -6.93 0.22 9.54
N VAL A 65 -7.24 0.90 8.45
CA VAL A 65 -6.86 0.46 7.11
C VAL A 65 -5.33 0.59 7.02
N PRO A 66 -4.54 -0.51 7.01
CA PRO A 66 -3.08 -0.43 7.02
C PRO A 66 -2.50 -0.03 5.65
N ALA A 67 -3.29 0.57 4.78
CA ALA A 67 -3.06 0.58 3.34
C ALA A 67 -2.42 1.87 2.79
N ILE A 68 -2.07 2.85 3.62
CA ILE A 68 -1.30 4.00 3.13
C ILE A 68 0.17 3.58 3.03
N ARG A 69 0.49 2.82 1.99
CA ARG A 69 1.87 2.52 1.59
C ARG A 69 2.45 3.79 0.96
N MET A 70 3.28 4.52 1.71
CA MET A 70 4.04 5.64 1.14
C MET A 70 5.14 5.11 0.23
N GLN A 71 5.10 5.50 -1.04
CA GLN A 71 6.15 5.19 -2.01
C GLN A 71 6.90 6.48 -2.31
N VAL A 72 8.22 6.47 -2.08
CA VAL A 72 9.10 7.60 -2.37
C VAL A 72 9.97 7.26 -3.57
N PHE A 73 9.83 8.02 -4.65
CA PHE A 73 10.66 7.89 -5.85
C PHE A 73 11.76 8.94 -5.83
N VAL A 74 13.01 8.47 -5.89
CA VAL A 74 14.18 9.35 -5.98
C VAL A 74 14.59 9.45 -7.45
N ASN A 75 14.28 10.58 -8.08
CA ASN A 75 14.58 10.81 -9.50
C ASN A 75 16.06 11.11 -9.78
N ASN A 76 16.78 11.66 -8.81
CA ASN A 76 18.20 11.96 -8.91
C ASN A 76 18.96 11.42 -7.69
N PRO A 77 19.20 10.11 -7.62
CA PRO A 77 20.04 9.55 -6.57
C PRO A 77 21.45 10.07 -6.80
N GLY A 78 21.98 10.84 -5.84
CA GLY A 78 23.38 11.24 -5.87
C GLY A 78 24.32 10.03 -5.86
N ASP A 79 25.63 10.27 -5.92
CA ASP A 79 26.60 9.19 -5.95
C ASP A 79 26.56 8.34 -4.67
N MET A 80 26.12 7.09 -4.80
CA MET A 80 26.00 6.14 -3.70
C MET A 80 27.34 5.50 -3.35
N ARG A 81 28.43 5.80 -4.07
CA ARG A 81 29.79 5.42 -3.64
C ARG A 81 30.24 6.20 -2.40
N ASN A 82 29.66 7.38 -2.16
CA ASN A 82 29.93 8.15 -0.96
C ASN A 82 29.21 7.53 0.26
N LYS A 83 29.99 7.11 1.25
CA LYS A 83 29.54 6.54 2.53
C LYS A 83 28.66 7.49 3.33
N GLU A 84 28.93 8.79 3.29
CA GLU A 84 28.17 9.81 4.01
C GLU A 84 26.74 9.89 3.48
N ARG A 85 26.58 9.92 2.16
CA ARG A 85 25.26 9.95 1.50
C ARG A 85 24.43 8.70 1.79
N ILE A 86 25.05 7.52 1.75
CA ILE A 86 24.38 6.28 2.16
C ILE A 86 23.91 6.39 3.61
N THR A 87 24.76 6.92 4.50
CA THR A 87 24.43 7.08 5.91
C THR A 87 23.25 8.03 6.10
N GLU A 88 23.24 9.17 5.41
CA GLU A 88 22.13 10.14 5.43
C GLU A 88 20.81 9.52 4.97
N ILE A 89 20.82 8.78 3.85
CA ILE A 89 19.63 8.09 3.34
C ILE A 89 19.12 7.07 4.36
N MET A 90 20.02 6.26 4.92
CA MET A 90 19.68 5.24 5.91
C MET A 90 19.15 5.85 7.21
N LEU A 91 19.68 7.00 7.63
CA LEU A 91 19.17 7.76 8.78
C LEU A 91 17.77 8.31 8.49
N ALA A 92 17.54 8.88 7.31
CA ALA A 92 16.22 9.37 6.91
C ALA A 92 15.18 8.23 6.93
N VAL A 93 15.53 7.07 6.37
CA VAL A 93 14.68 5.87 6.40
C VAL A 93 14.37 5.45 7.83
N LYS A 94 15.37 5.43 8.71
CA LYS A 94 15.18 5.10 10.13
C LYS A 94 14.27 6.09 10.86
N SER A 95 14.35 7.37 10.51
CA SER A 95 13.44 8.41 11.04
C SER A 95 12.00 8.15 10.62
N PHE A 96 11.74 7.74 9.38
CA PHE A 96 10.41 7.31 8.94
C PHE A 96 9.94 6.05 9.66
N GLU A 97 10.82 5.07 9.85
CA GLU A 97 10.50 3.82 10.54
C GLU A 97 10.11 4.04 12.00
N ARG A 98 10.65 5.06 12.66
CA ARG A 98 10.36 5.43 14.06
C ARG A 98 9.24 6.44 14.21
N ALA A 99 8.68 6.96 13.12
CA ALA A 99 7.61 7.94 13.18
C ALA A 99 6.34 7.34 13.83
N PRO A 100 5.54 8.15 14.56
CA PRO A 100 4.30 7.67 15.15
C PRO A 100 3.34 7.16 14.06
N GLY A 101 2.84 5.94 14.21
CA GLY A 101 2.01 5.27 13.21
C GLY A 101 2.79 4.48 12.13
N SER A 102 4.12 4.46 12.18
CA SER A 102 4.93 3.56 11.37
C SER A 102 4.83 2.12 11.89
N VAL A 103 4.78 1.16 10.96
CA VAL A 103 4.80 -0.28 11.25
C VAL A 103 6.23 -0.75 11.58
N GLY A 104 7.25 0.10 11.40
CA GLY A 104 8.64 -0.16 11.76
C GLY A 104 9.49 -0.70 10.61
N GLY A 105 10.75 -1.02 10.92
CA GLY A 105 11.74 -1.44 9.91
C GLY A 105 11.39 -2.70 9.13
N GLU A 106 10.63 -3.62 9.73
CA GLU A 106 10.15 -4.86 9.09
C GLU A 106 9.21 -4.59 7.91
N SER A 107 8.48 -3.47 7.95
CA SER A 107 7.57 -3.06 6.88
C SER A 107 8.24 -2.24 5.77
N THR A 108 9.50 -1.85 5.97
CA THR A 108 10.22 -0.96 5.05
C THR A 108 10.94 -1.75 3.98
N HIS A 109 10.50 -1.55 2.74
CA HIS A 109 11.09 -2.16 1.56
C HIS A 109 12.08 -1.19 0.89
N LEU A 110 13.38 -1.44 1.07
CA LEU A 110 14.46 -0.71 0.39
C LEU A 110 15.50 -1.67 -0.19
N TRP A 111 15.78 -1.57 -1.49
CA TRP A 111 16.78 -2.41 -2.16
C TRP A 111 18.21 -2.21 -1.60
N LEU A 112 18.53 -0.98 -1.17
CA LEU A 112 19.84 -0.64 -0.63
C LEU A 112 20.14 -1.39 0.68
N LYS A 113 19.12 -1.64 1.52
CA LYS A 113 19.25 -2.44 2.76
C LYS A 113 19.73 -3.85 2.50
N THR A 114 19.28 -4.45 1.41
CA THR A 114 19.63 -5.82 1.01
C THR A 114 20.89 -5.88 0.14
N TYR A 115 21.22 -4.80 -0.57
CA TYR A 115 22.38 -4.74 -1.44
C TYR A 115 23.70 -4.48 -0.69
N ILE A 116 23.71 -3.58 0.29
CA ILE A 116 24.90 -3.28 1.11
C ILE A 116 25.55 -4.56 1.71
N PRO A 117 24.80 -5.46 2.38
CA PRO A 117 25.38 -6.69 2.91
C PRO A 117 25.80 -7.66 1.80
N PHE A 118 25.11 -7.70 0.66
CA PHE A 118 25.46 -8.55 -0.48
C PHE A 118 26.87 -8.27 -1.01
N ILE A 119 27.26 -7.00 -1.12
CA ILE A 119 28.62 -6.62 -1.55
C ILE A 119 29.64 -6.53 -0.40
N GLY A 120 29.24 -6.89 0.83
CA GLY A 120 30.12 -6.78 2.00
C GLY A 120 30.55 -5.35 2.32
N PHE A 121 29.75 -4.35 1.94
CA PHE A 121 30.09 -2.93 2.15
C PHE A 121 29.93 -2.56 3.63
N LYS A 122 31.06 -2.27 4.28
CA LYS A 122 31.08 -1.78 5.67
C LYS A 122 30.86 -0.27 5.69
N VAL A 123 29.71 0.14 6.20
CA VAL A 123 29.49 1.50 6.70
C VAL A 123 29.59 1.46 8.22
N ASN A 124 29.98 2.55 8.87
CA ASN A 124 29.83 2.74 10.32
C ASN A 124 28.33 2.82 10.68
N ILE A 125 27.60 1.72 10.46
CA ILE A 125 26.16 1.53 10.62
C ILE A 125 25.89 0.53 11.78
N SER A 126 26.83 0.34 12.71
CA SER A 126 26.61 -0.43 13.94
C SER A 126 25.45 0.12 14.80
N LEU A 127 24.93 1.31 14.50
CA LEU A 127 23.72 1.88 15.08
C LEU A 127 22.40 1.52 14.37
N ILE A 128 22.40 0.96 13.16
CA ILE A 128 21.19 0.77 12.32
C ILE A 128 21.01 -0.68 11.84
N MET A 129 22.06 -1.49 11.77
CA MET A 129 21.97 -2.93 11.45
C MET A 129 22.79 -3.74 12.47
N PRO A 130 22.31 -4.93 12.90
CA PRO A 130 23.05 -5.77 13.85
C PRO A 130 24.38 -6.23 13.25
N GLU A 131 25.47 -6.10 14.01
CA GLU A 131 26.85 -6.38 13.58
C GLU A 131 27.06 -7.83 13.10
N ASN A 132 26.20 -8.74 13.52
CA ASN A 132 26.28 -10.20 13.29
C ASN A 132 26.20 -10.63 11.81
N ILE A 133 25.88 -9.72 10.88
CA ILE A 133 25.77 -10.01 9.44
C ILE A 133 27.10 -9.74 8.72
N PHE A 134 28.03 -8.99 9.33
CA PHE A 134 29.24 -8.53 8.65
C PHE A 134 30.45 -9.38 9.04
N LYS A 135 31.07 -10.05 8.06
CA LYS A 135 32.37 -10.71 8.28
C LYS A 135 33.45 -9.64 8.53
N GLU A 136 34.15 -9.76 9.64
CA GLU A 136 35.39 -9.04 9.92
C GLU A 136 36.42 -9.39 8.82
N ASN A 137 36.66 -8.47 7.88
CA ASN A 137 37.97 -8.18 7.24
C ASN A 137 37.91 -7.54 5.82
N GLY A 138 36.81 -6.92 5.40
CA GLY A 138 36.75 -6.23 4.09
C GLY A 138 36.50 -4.73 4.16
N SER A 139 37.42 -3.91 3.64
CA SER A 139 37.25 -2.48 3.36
C SER A 139 36.56 -2.21 2.01
N MET A 140 35.65 -3.11 1.59
CA MET A 140 35.06 -3.02 0.25
C MET A 140 34.25 -1.74 0.08
N GLN A 141 34.39 -1.11 -1.08
CA GLN A 141 33.68 0.10 -1.50
C GLN A 141 32.43 -0.28 -2.30
N PHE A 142 31.41 0.58 -2.30
CA PHE A 142 30.17 0.35 -3.06
C PHE A 142 30.49 0.33 -4.56
N GLN A 143 30.06 -0.71 -5.28
CA GLN A 143 30.37 -0.87 -6.71
C GLN A 143 29.12 -1.19 -7.53
N TYR A 144 28.72 -0.26 -8.40
CA TYR A 144 27.54 -0.42 -9.27
C TYR A 144 27.56 -1.67 -10.16
N LYS A 145 28.75 -2.21 -10.48
CA LYS A 145 28.93 -3.41 -11.32
C LYS A 145 28.13 -4.61 -10.80
N TYR A 146 28.05 -4.79 -9.48
CA TYR A 146 27.37 -5.93 -8.87
C TYR A 146 25.86 -5.76 -8.76
N ILE A 147 25.29 -4.61 -9.13
CA ILE A 147 23.84 -4.41 -9.03
C ILE A 147 23.10 -5.31 -10.03
N ASN A 148 23.61 -5.47 -11.25
CA ASN A 148 22.99 -6.38 -12.23
C ASN A 148 23.00 -7.83 -11.75
N GLU A 149 24.12 -8.27 -11.17
CA GLU A 149 24.24 -9.60 -10.58
C GLU A 149 23.28 -9.78 -9.40
N TYR A 150 23.24 -8.81 -8.48
CA TYR A 150 22.29 -8.76 -7.38
C TYR A 150 20.83 -8.87 -7.85
N LEU A 151 20.44 -8.11 -8.88
CA LEU A 151 19.07 -8.12 -9.42
C LEU A 151 18.74 -9.39 -10.21
N SER A 152 19.74 -10.15 -10.65
CA SER A 152 19.54 -11.41 -11.36
C SER A 152 19.14 -12.57 -10.42
N LEU A 153 19.53 -12.49 -9.15
CA LEU A 153 19.20 -13.47 -8.12
C LEU A 153 17.67 -13.55 -7.91
N HIS A 154 17.17 -14.77 -7.71
CA HIS A 154 15.73 -15.04 -7.66
C HIS A 154 15.05 -14.25 -6.53
N GLU A 155 15.71 -14.14 -5.39
CA GLU A 155 15.25 -13.45 -4.18
C GLU A 155 15.11 -11.94 -4.36
N TYR A 156 15.91 -11.35 -5.25
CA TYR A 156 16.02 -9.90 -5.43
C TYR A 156 15.46 -9.39 -6.75
N ARG A 157 14.99 -10.29 -7.62
CA ARG A 157 14.39 -9.96 -8.93
C ARG A 157 13.28 -8.91 -8.83
N ARG A 158 12.51 -8.88 -7.74
CA ARG A 158 11.45 -7.87 -7.51
C ARG A 158 11.95 -6.43 -7.60
N TRP A 159 13.21 -6.18 -7.21
CA TRP A 159 13.80 -4.85 -7.21
C TRP A 159 14.06 -4.29 -8.61
N TYR A 160 14.09 -5.16 -9.63
CA TYR A 160 14.25 -4.76 -11.03
C TYR A 160 13.14 -3.80 -11.49
N GLN A 161 11.95 -3.90 -10.89
CA GLN A 161 10.83 -2.99 -11.21
C GLN A 161 11.04 -1.57 -10.66
N PHE A 162 11.88 -1.41 -9.63
CA PHE A 162 12.08 -0.15 -8.91
C PHE A 162 13.42 0.52 -9.23
N ILE A 163 14.38 -0.22 -9.77
CA ILE A 163 15.70 0.28 -10.15
C ILE A 163 15.78 0.34 -11.67
N ARG A 164 15.98 1.55 -12.20
CA ARG A 164 16.31 1.73 -13.61
C ARG A 164 17.80 2.01 -13.73
N LEU A 165 18.55 0.99 -14.10
CA LEU A 165 19.93 1.17 -14.54
C LEU A 165 19.86 1.71 -15.97
N GLY A 166 20.29 2.96 -16.18
CA GLY A 166 20.56 3.45 -17.53
C GLY A 166 21.57 2.53 -18.22
N LYS A 167 21.64 2.58 -19.56
CA LYS A 167 22.72 1.89 -20.30
C LYS A 167 24.05 2.45 -19.80
N GLN A 168 24.67 1.80 -18.83
CA GLN A 168 26.03 2.12 -18.42
C GLN A 168 26.91 1.86 -19.63
N LYS A 169 27.57 2.91 -20.14
CA LYS A 169 28.87 2.70 -20.79
C LYS A 169 29.70 1.98 -19.73
N LEU A 170 29.98 0.72 -19.99
CA LEU A 170 30.95 -0.08 -19.24
C LEU A 170 32.25 0.72 -19.27
N ASP A 171 32.52 1.45 -18.19
CA ASP A 171 33.83 2.06 -18.02
C ASP A 171 34.78 0.90 -17.76
N THR A 172 35.76 0.81 -18.65
CA THR A 172 36.81 -0.22 -18.64
C THR A 172 37.84 0.14 -17.59
#